data_AF-A0A350UQT6-F1
#
_entry.id   AF-A0A350UQT6-F1
#
_cell.length_a   1.000
_cell.length_b   1.000
_cell.length_c   1.000
_cell.angle_alpha   90.00
_cell.angle_beta   90.00
_cell.angle_gamma   90.00
#
_symmetry.space_group_name_H-M   'P 1'
#
loop_
_entity.id
_entity.type
_entity.pdbx_description
1 polymer ?
#
loop_
_entity_poly.entity_id
_entity_poly.type
_entity_poly.pdbx_seq_one_letter_code
_entity_poly.pdbx_strand_id
1 'polypeptide(L)'
;MMNKREQTSATGEAPAMAPGFSVQDAEAFRSALQRVIDSEAFAGSRRMSAFLQFAGQAALEGRTEIDQYEIAEQVLHRHEDFNPLDDASVRKLASQVRSKLEEYFDGDGVAEPVVISLPRRSYIPRFRYRATEETSPERPAEPENIREPSADGTRRFGWWQGAAALALLAAAVWLGMHWAPSQKGDGGPSPLAVVIQTQRGDLRGKPMDVAADAVRIGPELESGEEVSVKLAFVPERATQQAGVMAFGDPDHFVRFGQHFKDRAMLEQSFEVNAIPNQGQSHFLADKLGQFGQPRWLSLRRSGSRYDAFLSADGFDWTRFAPPVEVQGLPGSQRAAIYAFNGRSDGPSAVASFEGFRAGPAFHNRPDGPFSAGDFPAWRADTDCDADTSAQLDGGALEVSFAPSALGCNWYFTRPAPEGDWSLAALVDFLPASGSAAGLVIRGTGSSGALRLSRRHFHASTLTFERSHDEDQRISDFPGAPPVILRLDLRNDVFTASASRDGRTYSPIGDRVRVAGKRENMRIGIYAMIAHWTSKAPRPPVRFHWVQRLIETPQTLDRAAFR
;
A
#
# COMPACT_ATOMS: atom_id res chain seq x y z
N MET A 1 28.39 45.80 37.34
CA MET A 1 27.86 44.49 37.78
C MET A 1 26.36 44.49 37.62
N MET A 2 25.87 43.45 36.94
CA MET A 2 24.50 42.92 36.85
C MET A 2 23.37 43.75 36.24
N ASN A 3 22.68 43.05 35.35
CA ASN A 3 21.92 43.54 34.22
C ASN A 3 20.40 43.57 34.47
N LYS A 4 19.77 44.36 33.62
CA LYS A 4 18.36 44.68 33.44
C LYS A 4 17.46 43.43 33.30
N ARG A 5 16.28 43.48 33.92
CA ARG A 5 15.18 42.51 33.73
C ARG A 5 14.65 42.61 32.30
N GLU A 6 14.68 41.50 31.56
CA GLU A 6 13.84 41.29 30.38
C GLU A 6 12.71 40.32 30.76
N GLN A 7 11.49 40.82 30.62
CA GLN A 7 10.28 40.01 30.52
C GLN A 7 10.24 39.44 29.11
N THR A 8 10.44 38.14 28.96
CA THR A 8 10.05 37.41 27.76
C THR A 8 8.70 36.75 28.01
N SER A 9 7.72 37.15 27.18
CA SER A 9 6.41 36.53 27.08
C SER A 9 6.57 35.08 26.63
N ALA A 10 6.04 34.14 27.41
CA ALA A 10 5.88 32.75 26.99
C ALA A 10 4.73 32.67 25.98
N THR A 11 5.06 32.70 24.69
CA THR A 11 4.22 32.12 23.64
C THR A 11 4.44 30.61 23.71
N GLY A 12 3.43 29.86 24.15
CA GLY A 12 3.46 28.41 24.20
C GLY A 12 3.49 27.82 22.79
N GLU A 13 4.67 27.48 22.31
CA GLU A 13 4.87 26.67 21.12
C GLU A 13 4.75 25.19 21.54
N ALA A 14 3.77 24.48 20.97
CA ALA A 14 3.60 23.05 21.19
C ALA A 14 4.86 22.28 20.73
N PRO A 15 5.32 21.24 21.45
CA PRO A 15 6.52 20.51 21.05
C PRO A 15 6.35 19.92 19.65
N ALA A 16 7.36 20.13 18.80
CA ALA A 16 7.39 19.63 17.43
C ALA A 16 7.23 18.10 17.40
N MET A 17 6.15 17.63 16.76
CA MET A 17 5.84 16.21 16.62
C MET A 17 6.74 15.55 15.56
N ALA A 18 7.07 14.27 15.77
CA ALA A 18 7.84 13.48 14.82
C ALA A 18 7.13 13.37 13.44
N PRO A 19 7.86 13.38 12.32
CA PRO A 19 7.27 13.28 10.99
C PRO A 19 6.60 11.90 10.80
N GLY A 20 5.29 11.89 10.53
CA GLY A 20 4.54 10.67 10.20
C GLY A 20 3.15 10.51 10.84
N PHE A 21 2.77 11.39 11.78
CA PHE A 21 1.40 11.41 12.33
C PHE A 21 0.60 12.55 11.70
N SER A 22 -0.64 12.29 11.28
CA SER A 22 -1.59 13.39 11.12
C SER A 22 -1.91 13.95 12.52
N VAL A 23 -2.16 15.25 12.64
CA VAL A 23 -2.56 15.88 13.92
C VAL A 23 -3.80 15.19 14.52
N GLN A 24 -4.66 14.63 13.65
CA GLN A 24 -5.90 13.94 14.00
C GLN A 24 -5.65 12.55 14.63
N ASP A 25 -4.67 11.77 14.13
CA ASP A 25 -4.34 10.45 14.69
C ASP A 25 -3.71 10.56 16.08
N ALA A 26 -2.83 11.54 16.28
CA ALA A 26 -2.19 11.77 17.58
C ALA A 26 -3.25 12.13 18.64
N GLU A 27 -4.25 12.93 18.28
CA GLU A 27 -5.32 13.31 19.20
C GLU A 27 -6.26 12.14 19.53
N ALA A 28 -6.61 11.33 18.53
CA ALA A 28 -7.38 10.11 18.74
C ALA A 28 -6.67 9.13 19.70
N PHE A 29 -5.35 8.95 19.54
CA PHE A 29 -4.56 8.08 20.40
C PHE A 29 -4.37 8.64 21.81
N ARG A 30 -4.15 9.95 21.96
CA ARG A 30 -4.13 10.61 23.28
C ARG A 30 -5.47 10.45 24.00
N SER A 31 -6.56 10.66 23.28
CA SER A 31 -7.91 10.51 23.82
C SER A 31 -8.19 9.08 24.28
N ALA A 32 -7.78 8.08 23.48
CA ALA A 32 -7.90 6.68 23.86
C ALA A 32 -7.04 6.32 25.07
N LEU A 33 -5.80 6.82 25.12
CA LEU A 33 -4.90 6.63 26.27
C LEU A 33 -5.54 7.14 27.56
N GLN A 34 -6.11 8.34 27.51
CA GLN A 34 -6.76 8.97 28.66
C GLN A 34 -7.98 8.17 29.13
N ARG A 35 -8.83 7.70 28.21
CA ARG A 35 -9.99 6.85 28.57
C ARG A 35 -9.57 5.54 29.24
N VAL A 36 -8.50 4.89 28.77
CA VAL A 36 -7.98 3.68 29.42
C VAL A 36 -7.46 4.00 30.83
N ILE A 37 -6.73 5.10 30.99
CA ILE A 37 -6.20 5.54 32.29
C ILE A 37 -7.31 5.84 33.30
N ASP A 38 -8.41 6.43 32.83
CA ASP A 38 -9.56 6.83 33.65
C ASP A 38 -10.56 5.68 33.89
N SER A 39 -10.38 4.53 33.23
CA SER A 39 -11.25 3.35 33.38
C SER A 39 -11.15 2.72 34.76
N GLU A 40 -12.16 1.96 35.18
CA GLU A 40 -12.16 1.24 36.46
C GLU A 40 -10.96 0.27 36.57
N ALA A 41 -10.54 -0.32 35.45
CA ALA A 41 -9.39 -1.22 35.38
C ALA A 41 -8.06 -0.57 35.82
N PHE A 42 -7.91 0.76 35.62
CA PHE A 42 -6.71 1.52 35.95
C PHE A 42 -6.88 2.49 37.12
N ALA A 43 -8.11 2.97 37.40
CA ALA A 43 -8.42 3.94 38.44
C ALA A 43 -7.98 3.49 39.85
N GLY A 44 -7.96 2.17 40.11
CA GLY A 44 -7.54 1.60 41.38
C GLY A 44 -6.01 1.62 41.65
N SER A 45 -5.17 1.99 40.67
CA SER A 45 -3.72 1.99 40.83
C SER A 45 -3.01 3.15 40.14
N ARG A 46 -2.67 4.15 40.96
CA ARG A 46 -1.88 5.32 40.54
C ARG A 46 -0.57 4.95 39.83
N ARG A 47 0.08 3.86 40.23
CA ARG A 47 1.33 3.39 39.61
C ARG A 47 1.12 2.83 38.20
N MET A 48 0.02 2.10 37.97
CA MET A 48 -0.29 1.56 36.64
C MET A 48 -0.71 2.67 35.69
N SER A 49 -1.53 3.62 36.15
CA SER A 49 -1.90 4.81 35.40
C SER A 49 -0.69 5.66 35.04
N ALA A 50 0.20 5.94 36.00
CA ALA A 50 1.42 6.71 35.76
C ALA A 50 2.38 6.00 34.78
N PHE A 51 2.52 4.67 34.89
CA PHE A 51 3.28 3.89 33.91
C PHE A 51 2.71 4.05 32.50
N LEU A 52 1.41 3.83 32.35
CA LEU A 52 0.76 3.83 31.04
C LEU A 52 0.75 5.24 30.43
N GLN A 53 0.56 6.27 31.24
CA GLN A 53 0.65 7.67 30.83
C GLN A 53 2.06 8.02 30.34
N PHE A 54 3.09 7.73 31.14
CA PHE A 54 4.48 8.00 30.81
C PHE A 54 4.89 7.29 29.51
N ALA A 55 4.60 5.99 29.44
CA ALA A 55 4.98 5.19 28.31
C ALA A 55 4.17 5.50 27.04
N GLY A 56 2.87 5.79 27.19
CA GLY A 56 1.99 6.19 26.10
C GLY A 56 2.41 7.53 25.50
N GLN A 57 2.78 8.50 26.34
CA GLN A 57 3.29 9.77 25.87
C GLN A 57 4.61 9.62 25.11
N ALA A 58 5.56 8.83 25.64
CA ALA A 58 6.81 8.51 24.95
C ALA A 58 6.58 7.85 23.58
N ALA A 59 5.59 6.95 23.47
CA ALA A 59 5.22 6.32 22.22
C ALA A 59 4.66 7.33 21.19
N LEU A 60 3.84 8.27 21.63
CA LEU A 60 3.26 9.33 20.80
C LEU A 60 4.29 10.39 20.37
N GLU A 61 5.37 10.54 21.13
CA GLU A 61 6.55 11.34 20.76
C GLU A 61 7.47 10.61 19.77
N GLY A 62 7.10 9.40 19.34
CA GLY A 62 7.86 8.62 18.36
C GLY A 62 9.10 7.91 18.93
N ARG A 63 9.18 7.79 20.27
CA ARG A 63 10.22 7.01 20.93
C ARG A 63 10.03 5.52 20.69
N THR A 64 11.14 4.82 20.55
CA THR A 64 11.18 3.39 20.24
C THR A 64 11.79 2.56 21.37
N GLU A 65 11.97 3.12 22.56
CA GLU A 65 12.31 2.38 23.76
C GLU A 65 12.27 3.29 24.99
N ILE A 66 12.11 2.65 26.15
CA ILE A 66 12.20 3.26 27.47
C ILE A 66 13.04 2.29 28.30
N ASP A 67 14.07 2.81 28.97
CA ASP A 67 14.88 2.01 29.88
C ASP A 67 14.10 1.75 31.19
N GLN A 68 14.36 0.63 31.86
CA GLN A 68 13.85 0.35 33.20
C GLN A 68 14.27 1.44 34.19
N TYR A 69 15.47 2.02 34.05
CA TYR A 69 15.91 3.14 34.88
C TYR A 69 14.98 4.34 34.76
N GLU A 70 14.59 4.69 33.54
CA GLU A 70 13.70 5.83 33.27
C GLU A 70 12.32 5.62 33.89
N ILE A 71 11.80 4.39 33.84
CA ILE A 71 10.51 4.04 34.48
C ILE A 71 10.66 4.03 36.00
N ALA A 72 11.76 3.51 36.52
CA ALA A 72 12.02 3.50 37.96
C ALA A 72 12.09 4.93 38.52
N GLU A 73 12.71 5.85 37.79
CA GLU A 73 12.77 7.27 38.15
C GLU A 73 11.40 7.95 38.00
N GLN A 74 10.82 7.92 36.81
CA GLN A 74 9.65 8.74 36.45
C GLN A 74 8.35 8.20 37.05
N VAL A 75 8.25 6.87 37.25
CA VAL A 75 7.02 6.21 37.68
C VAL A 75 7.12 5.66 39.10
N LEU A 76 8.27 5.08 39.48
CA LEU A 76 8.46 4.51 40.81
C LEU A 76 9.12 5.46 41.80
N HIS A 77 9.68 6.59 41.32
CA HIS A 77 10.45 7.55 42.13
C HIS A 77 11.62 6.91 42.87
N ARG A 78 12.36 6.01 42.19
CA ARG A 78 13.52 5.28 42.72
C ARG A 78 14.74 5.56 41.85
N HIS A 79 15.46 6.64 42.17
CA HIS A 79 16.56 7.16 41.35
C HIS A 79 17.92 6.47 41.62
N GLU A 80 18.27 6.17 42.88
CA GLU A 80 19.65 5.74 43.24
C GLU A 80 19.78 4.24 43.60
N ASP A 81 18.69 3.58 44.02
CA ASP A 81 18.71 2.19 44.53
C ASP A 81 18.20 1.14 43.53
N PHE A 82 17.88 1.52 42.30
CA PHE A 82 17.27 0.60 41.33
C PHE A 82 18.35 -0.10 40.49
N ASN A 83 18.46 -1.42 40.66
CA ASN A 83 19.23 -2.29 39.76
C ASN A 83 18.26 -3.15 38.92
N PRO A 84 18.17 -2.97 37.59
CA PRO A 84 17.32 -3.79 36.73
C PRO A 84 17.60 -5.30 36.82
N LEU A 85 18.82 -5.71 37.17
CA LEU A 85 19.17 -7.14 37.29
C LEU A 85 18.49 -7.78 38.52
N ASP A 86 18.48 -7.07 39.65
CA ASP A 86 18.04 -7.61 40.93
C ASP A 86 16.61 -7.16 41.32
N ASP A 87 16.14 -6.02 40.79
CA ASP A 87 14.83 -5.44 41.09
C ASP A 87 13.84 -5.66 39.94
N ALA A 88 12.87 -6.54 40.18
CA ALA A 88 11.81 -6.85 39.23
C ALA A 88 10.62 -5.87 39.26
N SER A 89 10.67 -4.77 40.01
CA SER A 89 9.53 -3.86 40.23
C SER A 89 8.98 -3.29 38.92
N VAL A 90 9.85 -2.82 38.01
CA VAL A 90 9.44 -2.31 36.69
C VAL A 90 8.84 -3.43 35.83
N ARG A 91 9.44 -4.63 35.85
CA ARG A 91 8.92 -5.80 35.12
C ARG A 91 7.57 -6.26 35.63
N LYS A 92 7.37 -6.26 36.95
CA LYS A 92 6.10 -6.59 37.61
C LYS A 92 5.04 -5.56 37.25
N LEU A 93 5.35 -4.27 37.35
CA LEU A 93 4.43 -3.19 36.99
C LEU A 93 3.99 -3.29 35.53
N ALA A 94 4.93 -3.48 34.60
CA ALA A 94 4.61 -3.68 33.19
C ALA A 94 3.76 -4.93 32.95
N SER A 95 3.96 -6.01 33.72
CA SER A 95 3.14 -7.23 33.62
C SER A 95 1.72 -7.00 34.13
N GLN A 96 1.55 -6.22 35.19
CA GLN A 96 0.24 -5.83 35.71
C GLN A 96 -0.49 -4.92 34.72
N VAL A 97 0.19 -3.93 34.14
CA VAL A 97 -0.37 -3.07 33.09
C VAL A 97 -0.82 -3.89 31.87
N ARG A 98 -0.02 -4.87 31.42
CA ARG A 98 -0.43 -5.78 30.34
C ARG A 98 -1.74 -6.51 30.66
N SER A 99 -1.79 -7.15 31.84
CA SER A 99 -2.97 -7.87 32.27
C SER A 99 -4.21 -6.97 32.37
N LYS A 100 -4.03 -5.72 32.81
CA LYS A 100 -5.13 -4.74 32.90
C LYS A 100 -5.55 -4.18 31.54
N LEU A 101 -4.63 -4.01 30.59
CA LEU A 101 -4.98 -3.68 29.22
C LEU A 101 -5.79 -4.82 28.58
N GLU A 102 -5.37 -6.07 28.75
CA GLU A 102 -6.12 -7.25 28.28
C GLU A 102 -7.52 -7.29 28.91
N GLU A 103 -7.64 -7.18 30.24
CA GLU A 103 -8.92 -7.14 30.95
C GLU A 103 -9.83 -5.99 30.47
N TYR A 104 -9.28 -4.79 30.29
CA TYR A 104 -10.03 -3.64 29.80
C TYR A 104 -10.56 -3.88 28.39
N PHE A 105 -9.73 -4.33 27.44
CA PHE A 105 -10.15 -4.52 26.05
C PHE A 105 -11.02 -5.76 25.82
N ASP A 106 -11.03 -6.72 26.76
CA ASP A 106 -11.97 -7.84 26.80
C ASP A 106 -13.32 -7.49 27.47
N GLY A 107 -13.36 -6.39 28.24
CA GLY A 107 -14.55 -5.89 28.94
C GLY A 107 -15.00 -4.52 28.43
N ASP A 108 -14.89 -3.49 29.28
CA ASP A 108 -15.40 -2.13 29.05
C ASP A 108 -14.87 -1.47 27.76
N GLY A 109 -13.65 -1.84 27.35
CA GLY A 109 -12.98 -1.35 26.14
C GLY A 109 -13.32 -2.10 24.86
N VAL A 110 -14.30 -3.01 24.87
CA VAL A 110 -14.65 -3.82 23.69
C VAL A 110 -15.07 -2.95 22.49
N ALA A 111 -15.72 -1.81 22.76
CA ALA A 111 -16.20 -0.86 21.76
C ALA A 111 -15.19 0.27 21.45
N GLU A 112 -14.02 0.29 22.09
CA GLU A 112 -13.02 1.34 21.85
C GLU A 112 -12.48 1.26 20.40
N PRO A 113 -12.53 2.38 19.64
CA PRO A 113 -12.05 2.41 18.26
C PRO A 113 -10.53 2.32 18.17
N VAL A 114 -9.81 2.62 19.25
CA VAL A 114 -8.36 2.50 19.33
C VAL A 114 -8.02 1.51 20.44
N VAL A 115 -7.33 0.43 20.07
CA VAL A 115 -6.84 -0.58 21.00
C VAL A 115 -5.40 -0.25 21.38
N ILE A 116 -5.12 -0.27 22.69
CA ILE A 116 -3.80 -0.05 23.26
C ILE A 116 -3.26 -1.37 23.76
N SER A 117 -2.09 -1.77 23.27
CA SER A 117 -1.42 -2.98 23.75
C SER A 117 -0.02 -2.64 24.26
N LEU A 118 0.43 -3.38 25.28
CA LEU A 118 1.80 -3.27 25.78
C LEU A 118 2.55 -4.57 25.46
N PRO A 119 3.34 -4.62 24.37
CA PRO A 119 4.03 -5.85 23.98
C PRO A 119 4.90 -6.43 25.09
N ARG A 120 5.03 -7.76 25.13
CA ARG A 120 5.99 -8.42 26.03
C ARG A 120 7.40 -7.93 25.71
N ARG A 121 8.22 -7.77 26.75
CA ARG A 121 9.60 -7.24 26.67
C ARG A 121 9.71 -5.79 26.15
N SER A 122 8.58 -5.12 25.91
CA SER A 122 8.48 -3.68 25.66
C SER A 122 7.97 -2.95 26.90
N TYR A 123 8.44 -1.72 27.08
CA TYR A 123 7.78 -0.74 27.94
C TYR A 123 7.05 0.34 27.14
N ILE A 124 7.19 0.37 25.81
CA ILE A 124 6.46 1.25 24.90
C ILE A 124 5.14 0.58 24.48
N PRO A 125 3.97 1.20 24.74
CA PRO A 125 2.67 0.73 24.26
C PRO A 125 2.49 1.03 22.77
N ARG A 126 1.56 0.30 22.14
CA ARG A 126 1.15 0.48 20.75
C ARG A 126 -0.30 0.89 20.68
N PHE A 127 -0.62 1.69 19.68
CA PHE A 127 -1.97 2.16 19.38
C PHE A 127 -2.37 1.61 18.02
N ARG A 128 -3.54 1.01 17.91
CA ARG A 128 -4.09 0.58 16.62
C ARG A 128 -5.56 0.92 16.54
N TYR A 129 -6.05 1.26 15.36
CA TYR A 129 -7.49 1.29 15.16
C TYR A 129 -8.05 -0.15 15.18
N ARG A 130 -9.21 -0.33 15.79
CA ARG A 130 -9.98 -1.57 15.69
C ARG A 130 -10.56 -1.62 14.28
N ALA A 131 -10.38 -2.73 13.56
CA ALA A 131 -11.14 -2.97 12.34
C ALA A 131 -12.61 -3.12 12.76
N THR A 132 -13.44 -2.14 12.41
CA THR A 132 -14.86 -2.15 12.77
C THR A 132 -15.55 -3.22 11.93
N GLU A 133 -15.81 -4.41 12.50
CA GLU A 133 -16.94 -5.21 12.06
C GLU A 133 -18.19 -4.46 12.54
N GLU A 134 -18.81 -3.67 11.66
CA GLU A 134 -20.12 -3.08 11.97
C GLU A 134 -21.10 -4.22 12.23
N THR A 135 -21.39 -4.45 13.51
CA THR A 135 -22.44 -5.33 13.97
C THR A 135 -23.76 -4.73 13.51
N SER A 136 -24.33 -5.30 12.45
CA SER A 136 -25.67 -4.94 11.97
C SER A 136 -26.65 -5.08 13.13
N PRO A 137 -27.42 -4.04 13.50
CA PRO A 137 -28.50 -4.22 14.43
C PRO A 137 -29.51 -5.21 13.85
N GLU A 138 -29.90 -6.13 14.71
CA GLU A 138 -30.89 -7.18 14.51
C GLU A 138 -32.18 -6.60 13.92
N ARG A 139 -32.59 -7.14 12.77
CA ARG A 139 -33.80 -6.75 12.05
C ARG A 139 -35.04 -7.14 12.88
N PRO A 140 -35.94 -6.22 13.24
CA PRO A 140 -37.23 -6.59 13.82
C PRO A 140 -38.05 -7.42 12.84
N ALA A 141 -38.72 -8.44 13.37
CA ALA A 141 -39.61 -9.33 12.65
C ALA A 141 -40.66 -8.58 11.81
N GLU A 142 -40.86 -9.07 10.60
CA GLU A 142 -41.84 -8.63 9.62
C GLU A 142 -43.28 -8.85 10.13
N PRO A 143 -44.18 -7.85 10.11
CA PRO A 143 -45.57 -8.07 10.45
C PRO A 143 -46.35 -8.59 9.23
N GLU A 144 -47.17 -9.56 9.56
CA GLU A 144 -48.12 -10.30 8.76
C GLU A 144 -49.12 -9.42 8.01
N ASN A 145 -49.45 -9.88 6.81
CA ASN A 145 -50.32 -9.29 5.82
C ASN A 145 -51.78 -9.24 6.30
N ILE A 146 -52.36 -8.04 6.47
CA ILE A 146 -53.82 -7.87 6.61
C ILE A 146 -54.33 -6.83 5.61
N ARG A 147 -55.26 -7.34 4.81
CA ARG A 147 -56.10 -6.77 3.74
C ARG A 147 -56.62 -5.35 3.97
N GLU A 148 -56.68 -4.59 2.87
CA GLU A 148 -57.51 -3.39 2.68
C GLU A 148 -59.02 -3.68 2.80
N PRO A 149 -59.81 -2.63 3.09
CA PRO A 149 -60.97 -2.37 2.24
C PRO A 149 -61.12 -0.89 1.80
N SER A 150 -61.28 -0.76 0.49
CA SER A 150 -62.19 0.08 -0.32
C SER A 150 -62.82 1.40 0.18
N ALA A 151 -62.60 2.44 -0.64
CA ALA A 151 -63.51 3.48 -1.20
C ALA A 151 -64.61 4.13 -0.33
N ASP A 152 -64.63 5.49 -0.24
CA ASP A 152 -65.38 6.35 -1.19
C ASP A 152 -65.28 7.86 -0.83
N GLY A 153 -65.43 8.72 -1.85
CA GLY A 153 -66.25 9.94 -1.71
C GLY A 153 -65.63 11.31 -1.40
N THR A 154 -65.54 12.13 -2.46
CA THR A 154 -65.88 13.57 -2.55
C THR A 154 -64.80 14.66 -2.41
N ARG A 155 -64.92 15.61 -3.36
CA ARG A 155 -64.08 16.77 -3.67
C ARG A 155 -64.26 17.90 -2.66
N ARG A 156 -63.17 18.63 -2.35
CA ARG A 156 -63.17 20.10 -2.23
C ARG A 156 -61.75 20.67 -2.22
N PHE A 157 -61.48 21.52 -3.20
CA PHE A 157 -60.23 22.23 -3.44
C PHE A 157 -60.11 23.38 -2.42
N GLY A 158 -59.09 23.35 -1.56
CA GLY A 158 -58.90 24.36 -0.51
C GLY A 158 -57.46 24.40 -0.01
N TRP A 159 -56.72 25.42 -0.46
CA TRP A 159 -55.53 26.11 0.09
C TRP A 159 -54.48 25.38 0.96
N TRP A 160 -54.42 24.05 0.95
CA TRP A 160 -53.40 23.22 1.61
C TRP A 160 -52.35 22.65 0.63
N GLN A 161 -52.54 22.86 -0.68
CA GLN A 161 -51.64 22.32 -1.71
C GLN A 161 -50.24 22.96 -1.73
N GLY A 162 -50.07 24.15 -1.15
CA GLY A 162 -48.74 24.74 -0.95
C GLY A 162 -47.96 24.10 0.21
N ALA A 163 -48.65 23.75 1.31
CA ALA A 163 -48.04 23.13 2.48
C ALA A 163 -47.75 21.63 2.24
N ALA A 164 -48.60 20.93 1.49
CA ALA A 164 -48.38 19.54 1.13
C ALA A 164 -47.20 19.37 0.15
N ALA A 165 -46.99 20.29 -0.80
CA ALA A 165 -45.83 20.26 -1.69
C ALA A 165 -44.51 20.50 -0.94
N LEU A 166 -44.50 21.42 0.03
CA LEU A 166 -43.35 21.68 0.92
C LEU A 166 -43.10 20.53 1.90
N ALA A 167 -44.15 19.89 2.42
CA ALA A 167 -44.02 18.70 3.25
C ALA A 167 -43.58 17.48 2.44
N LEU A 168 -43.99 17.35 1.18
CA LEU A 168 -43.53 16.29 0.27
C LEU A 168 -42.10 16.54 -0.22
N LEU A 169 -41.67 17.78 -0.42
CA LEU A 169 -40.28 18.13 -0.69
C LEU A 169 -39.41 17.90 0.55
N ALA A 170 -39.86 18.31 1.73
CA ALA A 170 -39.17 18.04 2.98
C ALA A 170 -39.13 16.53 3.29
N ALA A 171 -40.20 15.79 2.99
CA ALA A 171 -40.24 14.35 3.12
C ALA A 171 -39.40 13.65 2.04
N ALA A 172 -39.30 14.17 0.82
CA ALA A 172 -38.42 13.63 -0.23
C ALA A 172 -36.95 13.94 0.05
N VAL A 173 -36.63 15.09 0.67
CA VAL A 173 -35.30 15.43 1.17
C VAL A 173 -34.97 14.59 2.40
N TRP A 174 -35.90 14.41 3.33
CA TRP A 174 -35.72 13.57 4.51
C TRP A 174 -35.59 12.08 4.12
N LEU A 175 -36.45 11.59 3.22
CA LEU A 175 -36.35 10.24 2.67
C LEU A 175 -35.10 10.11 1.80
N GLY A 176 -34.70 11.14 1.04
CA GLY A 176 -33.44 11.17 0.30
C GLY A 176 -32.19 11.27 1.19
N MET A 177 -32.30 11.81 2.40
CA MET A 177 -31.24 11.79 3.42
C MET A 177 -31.20 10.46 4.19
N HIS A 178 -32.32 9.72 4.22
CA HIS A 178 -32.42 8.38 4.83
C HIS A 178 -32.31 7.22 3.82
N TRP A 179 -32.39 7.49 2.51
CA TRP A 179 -32.23 6.56 1.38
C TRP A 179 -31.18 7.06 0.37
N ALA A 180 -30.35 8.04 0.72
CA ALA A 180 -29.06 8.16 0.06
C ALA A 180 -28.31 6.87 0.42
N PRO A 181 -27.92 6.02 -0.55
CA PRO A 181 -26.96 4.97 -0.26
C PRO A 181 -25.72 5.71 0.24
N SER A 182 -25.50 5.67 1.56
CA SER A 182 -24.20 5.97 2.12
C SER A 182 -23.24 5.10 1.33
N GLN A 183 -22.35 5.73 0.56
CA GLN A 183 -21.19 5.05 0.04
C GLN A 183 -20.43 4.59 1.28
N LYS A 184 -20.72 3.36 1.71
CA LYS A 184 -19.92 2.63 2.68
C LYS A 184 -18.50 2.71 2.16
N GLY A 185 -17.65 3.42 2.89
CA GLY A 185 -16.23 3.16 2.82
C GLY A 185 -16.06 1.76 3.38
N ASP A 186 -16.09 0.76 2.50
CA ASP A 186 -15.88 -0.62 2.90
C ASP A 186 -14.50 -0.72 3.53
N GLY A 187 -14.45 -0.84 4.86
CA GLY A 187 -13.27 -1.26 5.61
C GLY A 187 -12.91 -2.73 5.40
N GLY A 188 -13.55 -3.39 4.43
CA GLY A 188 -13.11 -4.69 3.92
C GLY A 188 -11.84 -4.54 3.07
N PRO A 189 -11.06 -5.61 2.89
CA PRO A 189 -9.98 -5.60 1.92
C PRO A 189 -10.52 -5.15 0.56
N SER A 190 -9.82 -4.21 -0.09
CA SER A 190 -10.12 -3.81 -1.46
C SER A 190 -10.38 -5.06 -2.31
N PRO A 191 -11.33 -5.07 -3.25
CA PRO A 191 -11.58 -6.23 -4.13
C PRO A 191 -10.35 -6.66 -4.95
N LEU A 192 -9.27 -5.87 -4.93
CA LEU A 192 -7.96 -6.13 -5.55
C LEU A 192 -6.89 -6.63 -4.55
N ALA A 193 -7.22 -6.80 -3.27
CA ALA A 193 -6.29 -7.24 -2.25
C ALA A 193 -6.19 -8.77 -2.19
N VAL A 194 -4.98 -9.30 -2.19
CA VAL A 194 -4.72 -10.70 -1.85
C VAL A 194 -4.63 -10.81 -0.34
N VAL A 195 -5.47 -11.64 0.27
CA VAL A 195 -5.45 -11.89 1.71
C VAL A 195 -4.86 -13.27 1.97
N ILE A 196 -3.84 -13.33 2.82
CA ILE A 196 -3.33 -14.59 3.36
C ILE A 196 -3.76 -14.65 4.83
N GLN A 197 -4.70 -15.55 5.10
CA GLN A 197 -5.13 -15.86 6.46
C GLN A 197 -4.36 -17.08 6.94
N THR A 198 -3.52 -16.89 7.93
CA THR A 198 -2.75 -17.99 8.50
C THR A 198 -3.65 -18.89 9.38
N GLN A 199 -3.24 -20.13 9.68
CA GLN A 199 -4.00 -21.03 10.56
C GLN A 199 -3.43 -21.00 12.00
N ARG A 200 -4.08 -21.71 12.93
CA ARG A 200 -3.68 -21.85 14.34
C ARG A 200 -3.16 -23.27 14.63
N GLY A 201 -2.04 -23.41 15.35
CA GLY A 201 -1.35 -24.68 15.61
C GLY A 201 -0.15 -24.57 16.55
N ASP A 202 0.38 -25.70 17.07
CA ASP A 202 1.33 -25.72 18.21
C ASP A 202 2.65 -26.48 17.99
N LEU A 203 3.57 -26.33 18.95
CA LEU A 203 4.89 -26.98 19.03
C LEU A 203 4.88 -28.44 19.52
N ARG A 204 3.72 -29.02 19.87
CA ARG A 204 3.60 -30.28 20.63
C ARG A 204 3.23 -31.48 19.77
N GLY A 205 3.71 -31.51 18.53
CA GLY A 205 3.71 -32.72 17.70
C GLY A 205 2.78 -32.70 16.49
N LYS A 206 2.28 -31.53 16.07
CA LYS A 206 1.71 -31.34 14.73
C LYS A 206 2.76 -30.73 13.77
N PRO A 207 2.63 -30.91 12.45
CA PRO A 207 3.47 -30.22 11.47
C PRO A 207 3.44 -28.70 11.68
N MET A 208 4.51 -28.00 11.31
CA MET A 208 4.56 -26.52 11.36
C MET A 208 3.30 -25.91 10.76
N ASP A 209 2.68 -24.98 11.49
CA ASP A 209 1.39 -24.39 11.13
C ASP A 209 1.56 -23.25 10.11
N VAL A 210 1.75 -23.70 8.88
CA VAL A 210 1.88 -22.87 7.69
C VAL A 210 0.62 -23.13 6.88
N ALA A 211 -0.17 -22.09 6.63
CA ALA A 211 -1.34 -22.25 5.77
C ALA A 211 -0.89 -22.81 4.41
N ALA A 212 -1.71 -23.65 3.79
CA ALA A 212 -1.38 -24.25 2.48
C ALA A 212 -1.10 -23.19 1.39
N ASP A 213 -1.48 -21.94 1.67
CA ASP A 213 -1.30 -20.77 0.87
C ASP A 213 -0.39 -19.68 1.45
N ALA A 214 0.42 -20.04 2.44
CA ALA A 214 1.32 -19.10 3.09
C ALA A 214 2.31 -18.42 2.14
N VAL A 215 2.49 -18.96 0.92
CA VAL A 215 3.22 -18.31 -0.17
C VAL A 215 2.35 -18.30 -1.44
N ARG A 216 2.34 -17.16 -2.12
CA ARG A 216 1.69 -16.97 -3.42
C ARG A 216 2.74 -16.53 -4.43
N ILE A 217 2.94 -17.32 -5.48
CA ILE A 217 4.02 -17.10 -6.44
C ILE A 217 3.48 -16.43 -7.71
N GLY A 218 3.99 -15.24 -7.99
CA GLY A 218 3.75 -14.47 -9.20
C GLY A 218 4.72 -14.79 -10.36
N PRO A 219 4.95 -13.83 -11.27
CA PRO A 219 5.79 -14.03 -12.45
C PRO A 219 7.27 -14.15 -12.08
N GLU A 220 8.07 -14.58 -13.05
CA GLU A 220 9.52 -14.49 -12.97
C GLU A 220 9.97 -13.03 -12.81
N LEU A 221 10.96 -12.83 -11.95
CA LEU A 221 11.57 -11.56 -11.56
C LEU A 221 12.96 -11.47 -12.21
N GLU A 222 13.02 -10.74 -13.30
CA GLU A 222 14.22 -10.62 -14.11
C GLU A 222 15.24 -9.66 -13.47
N SER A 223 16.49 -9.72 -13.93
CA SER A 223 17.46 -8.70 -13.54
C SER A 223 16.98 -7.31 -13.98
N GLY A 224 17.17 -6.32 -13.12
CA GLY A 224 16.68 -4.96 -13.31
C GLY A 224 15.24 -4.76 -12.89
N GLU A 225 14.46 -5.82 -12.66
CA GLU A 225 13.08 -5.74 -12.21
C GLU A 225 12.97 -5.73 -10.68
N GLU A 226 11.83 -5.28 -10.19
CA GLU A 226 11.47 -5.39 -8.78
C GLU A 226 10.05 -5.90 -8.62
N VAL A 227 9.80 -6.45 -7.44
CA VAL A 227 8.47 -6.80 -6.98
C VAL A 227 8.08 -5.83 -5.87
N SER A 228 6.87 -5.28 -5.95
CA SER A 228 6.35 -4.37 -4.92
C SER A 228 4.90 -4.66 -4.55
N VAL A 229 4.55 -4.34 -3.31
CA VAL A 229 3.23 -4.59 -2.73
C VAL A 229 2.98 -3.66 -1.55
N LYS A 230 1.73 -3.26 -1.34
CA LYS A 230 1.29 -2.57 -0.13
C LYS A 230 0.81 -3.60 0.89
N LEU A 231 1.56 -3.76 1.97
CA LEU A 231 1.28 -4.70 3.06
C LEU A 231 0.52 -3.99 4.19
N ALA A 232 -0.64 -4.52 4.55
CA ALA A 232 -1.28 -4.27 5.83
C ALA A 232 -1.17 -5.54 6.68
N PHE A 233 -0.34 -5.49 7.72
CA PHE A 233 -0.08 -6.61 8.60
C PHE A 233 0.36 -6.12 9.98
N VAL A 234 -0.20 -6.71 11.04
CA VAL A 234 0.14 -6.38 12.41
C VAL A 234 0.36 -7.70 13.16
N PRO A 235 1.61 -8.18 13.27
CA PRO A 235 1.90 -9.38 14.04
C PRO A 235 1.74 -9.07 15.53
N GLU A 236 1.05 -9.96 16.22
CA GLU A 236 0.84 -9.96 17.66
C GLU A 236 1.86 -10.85 18.39
N ARG A 237 2.53 -11.76 17.66
CA ARG A 237 3.45 -12.78 18.20
C ARG A 237 4.74 -12.92 17.40
N ALA A 238 5.74 -13.54 18.02
CA ALA A 238 7.12 -13.52 17.53
C ALA A 238 7.41 -14.28 16.25
N THR A 239 6.58 -15.26 16.00
CA THR A 239 6.71 -16.14 14.86
C THR A 239 5.88 -15.68 13.67
N GLN A 240 5.08 -14.61 13.85
CA GLN A 240 4.23 -14.06 12.80
C GLN A 240 5.03 -13.14 11.88
N GLN A 241 4.96 -13.41 10.58
CA GLN A 241 5.70 -12.67 9.55
C GLN A 241 4.86 -12.51 8.29
N ALA A 242 5.05 -11.42 7.56
CA ALA A 242 4.45 -11.25 6.24
C ALA A 242 5.28 -10.27 5.39
N GLY A 243 5.28 -10.47 4.08
CA GLY A 243 6.04 -9.61 3.18
C GLY A 243 6.08 -10.07 1.74
N VAL A 244 7.10 -9.57 1.04
CA VAL A 244 7.41 -9.88 -0.36
C VAL A 244 8.70 -10.67 -0.43
N MET A 245 8.86 -11.50 -1.46
CA MET A 245 10.09 -12.26 -1.67
C MET A 245 10.39 -12.47 -3.15
N ALA A 246 11.68 -12.62 -3.46
CA ALA A 246 12.18 -13.28 -4.65
C ALA A 246 12.41 -14.75 -4.28
N PHE A 247 11.56 -15.63 -4.81
CA PHE A 247 11.52 -17.04 -4.50
C PHE A 247 12.15 -17.85 -5.62
N GLY A 248 13.23 -18.56 -5.33
CA GLY A 248 13.77 -19.60 -6.20
C GLY A 248 13.16 -20.95 -5.85
N ASP A 249 13.40 -21.38 -4.61
CA ASP A 249 12.89 -22.61 -4.03
C ASP A 249 12.85 -22.49 -2.48
N PRO A 250 12.40 -23.51 -1.73
CA PRO A 250 12.30 -23.45 -0.27
C PRO A 250 13.61 -23.19 0.48
N ASP A 251 14.78 -23.45 -0.13
CA ASP A 251 16.10 -23.24 0.47
C ASP A 251 16.80 -21.99 -0.09
N HIS A 252 16.34 -21.47 -1.23
CA HIS A 252 16.95 -20.36 -1.96
C HIS A 252 15.95 -19.24 -2.22
N PHE A 253 15.97 -18.23 -1.36
CA PHE A 253 15.10 -17.06 -1.52
C PHE A 253 15.66 -15.81 -0.82
N VAL A 254 15.18 -14.66 -1.28
CA VAL A 254 15.40 -13.37 -0.62
C VAL A 254 14.04 -12.81 -0.25
N ARG A 255 13.85 -12.45 1.02
CA ARG A 255 12.56 -11.93 1.49
C ARG A 255 12.72 -10.61 2.21
N PHE A 256 11.71 -9.76 2.06
CA PHE A 256 11.60 -8.47 2.72
C PHE A 256 10.20 -8.32 3.32
N GLY A 257 10.10 -8.04 4.60
CA GLY A 257 8.79 -8.01 5.26
C GLY A 257 8.81 -7.66 6.73
N GLN A 258 7.64 -7.71 7.32
CA GLN A 258 7.43 -7.47 8.75
C GLN A 258 7.55 -8.77 9.53
N HIS A 259 8.24 -8.73 10.67
CA HIS A 259 8.35 -9.86 11.61
C HIS A 259 8.50 -9.38 13.07
N PHE A 260 8.43 -10.30 14.04
CA PHE A 260 8.57 -9.99 15.48
C PHE A 260 9.57 -10.93 16.19
N LYS A 261 10.83 -11.04 15.77
CA LYS A 261 11.68 -12.15 16.26
C LYS A 261 12.00 -12.11 17.77
N ASP A 262 12.59 -11.02 18.29
CA ASP A 262 13.15 -11.01 19.66
C ASP A 262 13.07 -9.66 20.42
N ARG A 263 12.57 -8.60 19.78
CA ARG A 263 12.50 -7.24 20.35
C ARG A 263 11.08 -6.82 20.73
N ALA A 264 10.98 -5.76 21.52
CA ALA A 264 9.75 -5.08 21.94
C ALA A 264 8.85 -4.57 20.78
N MET A 265 9.37 -4.50 19.56
CA MET A 265 8.81 -3.72 18.45
C MET A 265 8.68 -4.52 17.16
N LEU A 266 7.74 -4.10 16.31
CA LEU A 266 7.66 -4.56 14.93
C LEU A 266 8.96 -4.20 14.21
N GLU A 267 9.55 -5.16 13.52
CA GLU A 267 10.73 -4.95 12.70
C GLU A 267 10.38 -5.19 11.24
N GLN A 268 11.01 -4.43 10.36
CA GLN A 268 11.20 -4.84 8.97
C GLN A 268 12.46 -5.70 8.92
N SER A 269 12.38 -6.83 8.22
CA SER A 269 13.49 -7.74 7.97
C SER A 269 13.77 -7.82 6.48
N PHE A 270 15.06 -7.81 6.14
CA PHE A 270 15.56 -8.13 4.81
C PHE A 270 16.51 -9.32 4.94
N GLU A 271 16.08 -10.48 4.49
CA GLU A 271 16.68 -11.78 4.82
C GLU A 271 16.99 -12.62 3.58
N VAL A 272 18.04 -13.42 3.68
CA VAL A 272 18.48 -14.40 2.67
C VAL A 272 18.34 -15.80 3.27
N ASN A 273 17.63 -16.69 2.58
CA ASN A 273 17.36 -18.10 2.96
C ASN A 273 16.75 -18.30 4.37
N ALA A 274 16.19 -17.23 4.96
CA ALA A 274 15.67 -17.18 6.33
C ALA A 274 16.59 -17.76 7.42
N ILE A 275 17.91 -17.75 7.23
CA ILE A 275 18.86 -18.13 8.29
C ILE A 275 19.13 -16.88 9.13
N PRO A 276 18.53 -16.77 10.33
CA PRO A 276 18.70 -15.57 11.12
C PRO A 276 20.15 -15.51 11.59
N ASN A 277 20.82 -14.39 11.33
CA ASN A 277 22.19 -14.07 11.79
C ASN A 277 23.36 -14.60 10.93
N GLN A 278 23.17 -15.04 9.68
CA GLN A 278 24.29 -15.35 8.76
C GLN A 278 24.92 -14.12 8.07
N GLY A 279 24.94 -12.97 8.74
CA GLY A 279 25.77 -11.81 8.36
C GLY A 279 25.27 -10.90 7.23
N GLN A 280 24.29 -11.31 6.43
CA GLN A 280 23.70 -10.47 5.37
C GLN A 280 22.28 -9.95 5.65
N SER A 281 21.63 -10.40 6.73
CA SER A 281 20.26 -9.96 7.02
C SER A 281 20.23 -8.64 7.78
N HIS A 282 19.27 -7.78 7.43
CA HIS A 282 19.06 -6.48 8.07
C HIS A 282 17.73 -6.44 8.81
N PHE A 283 17.73 -5.86 10.01
CA PHE A 283 16.55 -5.71 10.87
C PHE A 283 16.50 -4.29 11.43
N LEU A 284 15.41 -3.57 11.17
CA LEU A 284 15.21 -2.19 11.64
C LEU A 284 13.80 -2.03 12.20
N ALA A 285 13.65 -1.16 13.21
CA ALA A 285 12.36 -0.87 13.83
C ALA A 285 11.40 -0.19 12.84
N ASP A 286 10.19 -0.72 12.71
CA ASP A 286 9.15 -0.16 11.83
C ASP A 286 8.24 0.79 12.61
N LYS A 287 8.64 2.06 12.75
CA LYS A 287 7.87 3.04 13.54
C LYS A 287 6.41 3.17 13.09
N LEU A 288 6.18 3.28 11.78
CA LEU A 288 4.83 3.44 11.23
C LEU A 288 4.01 2.15 11.30
N GLY A 289 4.66 1.01 11.03
CA GLY A 289 3.99 -0.30 11.14
C GLY A 289 3.57 -0.66 12.57
N GLN A 290 4.18 -0.05 13.62
CA GLN A 290 3.70 -0.23 15.01
C GLN A 290 2.22 0.14 15.17
N PHE A 291 1.70 1.03 14.32
CA PHE A 291 0.33 1.55 14.38
C PHE A 291 -0.64 0.86 13.41
N GLY A 292 -0.19 -0.21 12.74
CA GLY A 292 -0.97 -0.90 11.72
C GLY A 292 -1.18 -0.12 10.43
N GLN A 293 -0.40 0.95 10.21
CA GLN A 293 -0.44 1.68 8.95
C GLN A 293 0.14 0.80 7.82
N PRO A 294 -0.61 0.61 6.72
CA PRO A 294 -0.12 -0.17 5.59
C PRO A 294 1.12 0.47 4.96
N ARG A 295 2.06 -0.36 4.50
CA ARG A 295 3.32 0.10 3.91
C ARG A 295 3.62 -0.56 2.59
N TRP A 296 4.16 0.23 1.67
CA TRP A 296 4.72 -0.31 0.45
C TRP A 296 6.09 -0.91 0.72
N LEU A 297 6.24 -2.17 0.31
CA LEU A 297 7.48 -2.93 0.30
C LEU A 297 7.90 -3.12 -1.16
N SER A 298 9.19 -2.99 -1.46
CA SER A 298 9.75 -3.34 -2.77
C SER A 298 11.05 -4.11 -2.60
N LEU A 299 11.25 -5.13 -3.42
CA LEU A 299 12.45 -5.92 -3.52
C LEU A 299 12.92 -5.94 -4.98
N ARG A 300 14.06 -5.32 -5.25
CA ARG A 300 14.67 -5.23 -6.59
C ARG A 300 15.79 -6.25 -6.74
N ARG A 301 15.86 -6.87 -7.91
CA ARG A 301 16.94 -7.79 -8.29
C ARG A 301 17.80 -7.17 -9.38
N SER A 302 19.11 -7.21 -9.21
CA SER A 302 20.11 -6.82 -10.22
C SER A 302 21.19 -7.90 -10.28
N GLY A 303 20.98 -8.93 -11.12
CA GLY A 303 21.80 -10.14 -11.12
C GLY A 303 21.69 -10.90 -9.80
N SER A 304 22.80 -11.00 -9.05
CA SER A 304 22.89 -11.58 -7.70
C SER A 304 22.59 -10.58 -6.57
N ARG A 305 22.52 -9.29 -6.90
CA ARG A 305 22.33 -8.19 -5.96
C ARG A 305 20.85 -7.95 -5.70
N TYR A 306 20.48 -7.76 -4.44
CA TYR A 306 19.13 -7.40 -4.04
C TYR A 306 19.10 -6.11 -3.23
N ASP A 307 18.12 -5.27 -3.52
CA ASP A 307 17.84 -4.04 -2.78
C ASP A 307 16.41 -4.08 -2.24
N ALA A 308 16.23 -3.70 -0.97
CA ALA A 308 14.92 -3.54 -0.35
C ALA A 308 14.58 -2.05 -0.19
N PHE A 309 13.34 -1.68 -0.49
CA PHE A 309 12.84 -0.32 -0.39
C PHE A 309 11.49 -0.26 0.32
N LEU A 310 11.27 0.88 0.96
CA LEU A 310 10.04 1.21 1.67
C LEU A 310 9.43 2.48 1.12
N SER A 311 8.10 2.52 1.09
CA SER A 311 7.35 3.73 0.78
C SER A 311 6.05 3.80 1.61
N ALA A 312 5.58 5.01 1.89
CA ALA A 312 4.29 5.24 2.53
C ALA A 312 3.14 5.32 1.51
N ASP A 313 3.43 5.85 0.32
CA ASP A 313 2.45 6.20 -0.71
C ASP A 313 2.60 5.36 -2.00
N GLY A 314 3.76 4.74 -2.20
CA GLY A 314 4.10 3.97 -3.40
C GLY A 314 4.78 4.81 -4.49
N PHE A 315 5.09 6.07 -4.19
CA PHE A 315 5.73 7.04 -5.06
C PHE A 315 7.11 7.43 -4.51
N ASP A 316 7.19 7.78 -3.23
CA ASP A 316 8.42 8.18 -2.57
C ASP A 316 9.07 6.98 -1.89
N TRP A 317 10.17 6.52 -2.47
CA TRP A 317 10.86 5.31 -2.04
C TRP A 317 12.17 5.60 -1.33
N THR A 318 12.34 4.96 -0.18
CA THR A 318 13.58 5.01 0.60
C THR A 318 14.18 3.62 0.67
N ARG A 319 15.48 3.54 0.41
CA ARG A 319 16.26 2.32 0.61
C ARG A 319 16.19 1.90 2.08
N PHE A 320 15.80 0.66 2.32
CA PHE A 320 15.65 0.11 3.66
C PHE A 320 17.01 -0.14 4.33
N ALA A 321 17.91 -0.80 3.61
CA ALA A 321 19.22 -1.22 4.09
C ALA A 321 20.24 -1.27 2.94
N PRO A 322 21.54 -1.43 3.23
CA PRO A 322 22.52 -1.78 2.21
C PRO A 322 22.07 -3.01 1.39
N PRO A 323 22.44 -3.10 0.10
CA PRO A 323 22.09 -4.23 -0.73
C PRO A 323 22.78 -5.51 -0.24
N VAL A 324 22.16 -6.66 -0.51
CA VAL A 324 22.74 -7.99 -0.24
C VAL A 324 23.16 -8.65 -1.54
N GLU A 325 24.27 -9.37 -1.52
CA GLU A 325 24.78 -10.16 -2.65
C GLU A 325 24.58 -11.64 -2.35
N VAL A 326 23.75 -12.29 -3.15
CA VAL A 326 23.37 -13.70 -2.93
C VAL A 326 23.97 -14.59 -4.00
N GLN A 327 24.85 -15.49 -3.58
CA GLN A 327 25.43 -16.52 -4.43
C GLN A 327 24.61 -17.81 -4.36
N GLY A 328 24.55 -18.56 -5.47
CA GLY A 328 23.92 -19.88 -5.50
C GLY A 328 22.40 -19.89 -5.59
N LEU A 329 21.74 -18.74 -5.77
CA LEU A 329 20.32 -18.73 -6.12
C LEU A 329 20.10 -19.38 -7.51
N PRO A 330 19.01 -20.13 -7.70
CA PRO A 330 18.66 -20.66 -9.01
C PRO A 330 18.43 -19.52 -10.01
N GLY A 331 18.66 -19.79 -11.30
CA GLY A 331 18.62 -18.79 -12.36
C GLY A 331 17.27 -18.06 -12.46
N SER A 332 16.17 -18.79 -12.29
CA SER A 332 14.81 -18.26 -12.25
C SER A 332 14.42 -17.91 -10.82
N GLN A 333 14.11 -16.65 -10.59
CA GLN A 333 13.56 -16.13 -9.32
C GLN A 333 12.14 -15.65 -9.60
N ARG A 334 11.16 -16.01 -8.79
CA ARG A 334 9.78 -15.56 -8.97
C ARG A 334 9.39 -14.57 -7.90
N ALA A 335 8.70 -13.50 -8.30
CA ALA A 335 8.07 -12.57 -7.38
C ALA A 335 7.04 -13.33 -6.54
N ALA A 336 7.05 -13.18 -5.22
CA ALA A 336 6.07 -13.82 -4.35
C ALA A 336 5.71 -12.94 -3.16
N ILE A 337 4.54 -13.19 -2.59
CA ILE A 337 4.15 -12.68 -1.28
C ILE A 337 4.02 -13.84 -0.31
N TYR A 338 4.27 -13.59 0.96
CA TYR A 338 4.21 -14.61 1.99
C TYR A 338 3.58 -14.09 3.29
N ALA A 339 2.93 -14.97 4.03
CA ALA A 339 2.57 -14.74 5.43
C ALA A 339 2.57 -16.05 6.22
N PHE A 340 3.16 -16.01 7.42
CA PHE A 340 3.32 -17.17 8.28
C PHE A 340 2.88 -16.84 9.70
N ASN A 341 2.20 -17.79 10.38
CA ASN A 341 1.98 -17.72 11.83
C ASN A 341 3.18 -18.26 12.61
N GLY A 342 3.89 -19.21 11.99
CA GLY A 342 5.05 -19.90 12.53
C GLY A 342 4.68 -20.85 13.67
N ARG A 343 5.49 -20.91 14.72
CA ARG A 343 5.35 -21.92 15.80
C ARG A 343 4.48 -21.46 16.99
N SER A 344 3.54 -20.52 16.79
CA SER A 344 2.75 -19.96 17.90
C SER A 344 1.36 -20.57 18.02
N ASP A 345 0.94 -20.81 19.27
CA ASP A 345 -0.43 -21.17 19.67
C ASP A 345 -1.46 -20.01 19.59
N GLY A 346 -1.00 -18.85 19.09
CA GLY A 346 -1.76 -17.60 18.98
C GLY A 346 -2.83 -17.63 17.88
N PRO A 347 -3.76 -16.65 17.89
CA PRO A 347 -4.77 -16.53 16.84
C PRO A 347 -4.12 -16.30 15.48
N SER A 348 -4.84 -16.70 14.42
CA SER A 348 -4.46 -16.47 13.03
C SER A 348 -4.14 -14.99 12.78
N ALA A 349 -2.99 -14.71 12.18
CA ALA A 349 -2.69 -13.40 11.64
C ALA A 349 -3.24 -13.27 10.21
N VAL A 350 -3.79 -12.09 9.90
CA VAL A 350 -4.28 -11.72 8.57
C VAL A 350 -3.28 -10.75 7.96
N ALA A 351 -2.72 -11.11 6.80
CA ALA A 351 -1.92 -10.22 5.98
C ALA A 351 -2.71 -9.86 4.72
N SER A 352 -2.91 -8.57 4.49
CA SER A 352 -3.56 -8.04 3.28
C SER A 352 -2.52 -7.38 2.39
N PHE A 353 -2.55 -7.75 1.11
CA PHE A 353 -1.59 -7.33 0.09
C PHE A 353 -2.33 -6.61 -1.04
N GLU A 354 -2.14 -5.31 -1.17
CA GLU A 354 -2.71 -4.49 -2.25
C GLU A 354 -1.66 -4.13 -3.29
N GLY A 355 -2.07 -4.04 -4.57
CA GLY A 355 -1.22 -3.53 -5.64
C GLY A 355 0.02 -4.39 -5.92
N PHE A 356 -0.09 -5.71 -5.76
CA PHE A 356 1.00 -6.65 -6.01
C PHE A 356 1.44 -6.57 -7.48
N ARG A 357 2.68 -6.15 -7.72
CA ARG A 357 3.18 -5.83 -9.06
C ARG A 357 4.66 -6.19 -9.22
N ALA A 358 5.06 -6.53 -10.45
CA ALA A 358 6.44 -6.88 -10.77
C ALA A 358 6.89 -6.34 -12.13
N GLY A 359 8.12 -5.82 -12.21
CA GLY A 359 8.72 -5.27 -13.43
C GLY A 359 9.65 -4.09 -13.13
N PRO A 360 10.15 -3.37 -14.16
CA PRO A 360 11.00 -2.20 -14.00
C PRO A 360 10.39 -1.08 -13.15
N ALA A 361 11.18 -0.57 -12.20
CA ALA A 361 10.98 0.71 -11.56
C ALA A 361 12.29 1.50 -11.50
N PHE A 362 12.17 2.82 -11.47
CA PHE A 362 13.30 3.73 -11.69
C PHE A 362 13.74 4.50 -10.44
N HIS A 363 12.99 4.42 -9.35
CA HIS A 363 13.34 5.08 -8.08
C HIS A 363 14.68 4.57 -7.51
N ASN A 364 15.38 5.45 -6.77
CA ASN A 364 16.68 5.18 -6.13
C ASN A 364 17.75 4.57 -7.07
N ARG A 365 17.65 4.81 -8.37
CA ARG A 365 18.74 4.57 -9.34
C ARG A 365 19.59 5.84 -9.45
N PRO A 366 20.90 5.72 -9.73
CA PRO A 366 21.72 6.88 -10.01
C PRO A 366 21.24 7.58 -11.29
N ASP A 367 21.24 8.91 -11.26
CA ASP A 367 20.91 9.73 -12.42
C ASP A 367 21.99 9.56 -13.51
N GLY A 368 21.58 9.64 -14.77
CA GLY A 368 22.48 9.50 -15.92
C GLY A 368 21.82 8.81 -17.13
N PRO A 369 22.61 8.53 -18.19
CA PRO A 369 22.07 7.91 -19.41
C PRO A 369 21.37 6.58 -19.14
N PHE A 370 20.20 6.39 -19.74
CA PHE A 370 19.45 5.14 -19.58
C PHE A 370 20.09 4.01 -20.39
N SER A 371 20.36 2.89 -19.73
CA SER A 371 20.86 1.66 -20.36
C SER A 371 19.80 0.56 -20.32
N ALA A 372 19.29 0.17 -21.49
CA ALA A 372 18.41 -1.00 -21.58
C ALA A 372 19.13 -2.32 -21.22
N GLY A 373 20.47 -2.35 -21.25
CA GLY A 373 21.28 -3.51 -20.85
C GLY A 373 21.12 -3.90 -19.39
N ASP A 374 20.66 -2.98 -18.53
CA ASP A 374 20.33 -3.25 -17.13
C ASP A 374 19.04 -4.08 -16.98
N PHE A 375 18.28 -4.26 -18.06
CA PHE A 375 16.99 -4.92 -18.11
C PHE A 375 16.97 -5.97 -19.25
N PRO A 376 17.64 -7.14 -19.10
CA PRO A 376 17.84 -8.11 -20.18
C PRO A 376 16.54 -8.64 -20.82
N ALA A 377 15.42 -8.66 -20.09
CA ALA A 377 14.12 -9.07 -20.64
C ALA A 377 13.44 -7.98 -21.49
N TRP A 378 13.99 -6.76 -21.48
CA TRP A 378 13.44 -5.58 -22.14
C TRP A 378 14.36 -5.09 -23.25
N ARG A 379 13.77 -4.35 -24.18
CA ARG A 379 14.48 -3.75 -25.31
C ARG A 379 14.01 -2.33 -25.50
N ALA A 380 14.96 -1.41 -25.61
CA ALA A 380 14.70 -0.05 -26.05
C ALA A 380 14.91 0.04 -27.57
N ASP A 381 13.98 0.67 -28.28
CA ASP A 381 14.06 0.93 -29.72
C ASP A 381 13.55 2.34 -30.02
N THR A 382 14.09 2.98 -31.04
CA THR A 382 13.65 4.31 -31.48
C THR A 382 13.74 4.41 -33.00
N ASP A 383 12.81 5.15 -33.61
CA ASP A 383 12.86 5.55 -35.02
C ASP A 383 13.23 7.04 -35.20
N CYS A 384 13.81 7.64 -34.14
CA CYS A 384 14.03 9.09 -34.04
C CYS A 384 15.48 9.54 -34.34
N ASP A 385 16.33 8.69 -34.91
CA ASP A 385 17.77 8.96 -35.07
C ASP A 385 18.41 9.57 -33.80
N ALA A 386 19.18 10.66 -33.93
CA ALA A 386 19.82 11.37 -32.80
C ALA A 386 18.89 12.37 -32.07
N ASP A 387 17.64 12.51 -32.49
CA ASP A 387 16.69 13.51 -31.98
C ASP A 387 15.92 13.03 -30.73
N THR A 388 16.34 11.93 -30.11
CA THR A 388 15.75 11.41 -28.87
C THR A 388 16.80 10.96 -27.89
N SER A 389 16.59 11.29 -26.62
CA SER A 389 17.41 10.83 -25.51
C SER A 389 16.55 10.18 -24.42
N ALA A 390 17.14 9.21 -23.73
CA ALA A 390 16.55 8.58 -22.55
C ALA A 390 17.57 8.62 -21.41
N GLN A 391 17.14 9.05 -20.23
CA GLN A 391 17.98 9.17 -19.03
C GLN A 391 17.19 8.83 -17.77
N LEU A 392 17.89 8.39 -16.74
CA LEU A 392 17.36 8.33 -15.40
C LEU A 392 17.60 9.68 -14.73
N ASP A 393 16.54 10.27 -14.20
CA ASP A 393 16.59 11.54 -13.48
C ASP A 393 15.54 11.54 -12.38
N GLY A 394 15.93 11.83 -11.14
CA GLY A 394 15.00 12.02 -10.03
C GLY A 394 14.11 10.80 -9.77
N GLY A 395 14.64 9.59 -9.99
CA GLY A 395 13.91 8.34 -9.79
C GLY A 395 12.87 8.00 -10.88
N ALA A 396 12.94 8.65 -12.05
CA ALA A 396 12.12 8.34 -13.21
C ALA A 396 12.98 8.09 -14.45
N LEU A 397 12.46 7.30 -15.39
CA LEU A 397 12.95 7.22 -16.75
C LEU A 397 12.38 8.38 -17.55
N GLU A 398 13.24 9.33 -17.87
CA GLU A 398 12.94 10.51 -18.66
C GLU A 398 13.26 10.28 -20.14
N VAL A 399 12.29 10.57 -21.01
CA VAL A 399 12.44 10.52 -22.47
C VAL A 399 12.21 11.92 -23.03
N SER A 400 13.23 12.44 -23.71
CA SER A 400 13.23 13.77 -24.31
C SER A 400 13.34 13.69 -25.82
N PHE A 401 12.65 14.60 -26.51
CA PHE A 401 12.72 14.76 -27.95
C PHE A 401 13.29 16.14 -28.28
N ALA A 402 14.24 16.19 -29.24
CA ALA A 402 14.76 17.44 -29.73
C ALA A 402 13.64 18.29 -30.37
N PRO A 403 13.73 19.63 -30.36
CA PRO A 403 12.72 20.48 -31.01
C PRO A 403 12.50 20.18 -32.49
N SER A 404 13.50 19.59 -33.17
CA SER A 404 13.45 19.15 -34.57
C SER A 404 12.68 17.85 -34.81
N ALA A 405 12.48 17.03 -33.77
CA ALA A 405 11.88 15.70 -33.87
C ALA A 405 10.43 15.79 -34.36
N LEU A 406 10.10 15.01 -35.40
CA LEU A 406 8.76 14.92 -35.98
C LEU A 406 8.50 13.50 -36.50
N GLY A 407 7.34 12.93 -36.19
CA GLY A 407 7.00 11.57 -36.64
C GLY A 407 7.83 10.48 -35.98
N CYS A 408 8.16 10.72 -34.71
CA CYS A 408 9.19 10.04 -33.94
C CYS A 408 8.56 9.24 -32.80
N ASN A 409 9.03 8.02 -32.56
CA ASN A 409 8.61 7.11 -31.51
C ASN A 409 9.83 6.50 -30.80
N TRP A 410 9.73 6.45 -29.48
CA TRP A 410 10.64 5.72 -28.61
C TRP A 410 9.86 4.64 -27.86
N TYR A 411 10.46 3.47 -27.71
CA TYR A 411 9.84 2.29 -27.13
C TYR A 411 10.75 1.66 -26.09
N PHE A 412 10.16 1.11 -25.02
CA PHE A 412 10.81 0.18 -24.11
C PHE A 412 9.85 -0.97 -23.79
N THR A 413 10.14 -2.14 -24.36
CA THR A 413 9.18 -3.26 -24.46
C THR A 413 9.82 -4.60 -24.15
N ARG A 414 9.00 -5.56 -23.70
CA ARG A 414 9.33 -6.98 -23.55
C ARG A 414 8.36 -7.87 -24.35
N PRO A 415 8.71 -9.14 -24.63
CA PRO A 415 7.73 -10.10 -25.14
C PRO A 415 6.51 -10.19 -24.21
N ALA A 416 5.31 -10.27 -24.81
CA ALA A 416 4.08 -10.45 -24.07
C ALA A 416 4.06 -11.83 -23.38
N PRO A 417 3.62 -11.93 -22.11
CA PRO A 417 3.40 -13.21 -21.46
C PRO A 417 2.33 -14.04 -22.19
N GLU A 418 2.40 -15.35 -22.04
CA GLU A 418 1.30 -16.24 -22.41
C GLU A 418 0.08 -16.03 -21.50
N GLY A 419 -1.12 -16.33 -22.01
CA GLY A 419 -2.36 -16.25 -21.25
C GLY A 419 -2.82 -14.84 -20.92
N ASP A 420 -3.55 -14.73 -19.81
CA ASP A 420 -4.12 -13.48 -19.30
C ASP A 420 -3.08 -12.68 -18.51
N TRP A 421 -3.03 -11.37 -18.73
CA TRP A 421 -2.07 -10.50 -18.05
C TRP A 421 -2.59 -9.07 -17.91
N SER A 422 -1.98 -8.33 -17.00
CA SER A 422 -2.23 -6.91 -16.78
C SER A 422 -0.89 -6.19 -16.79
N LEU A 423 -0.81 -5.07 -17.49
CA LEU A 423 0.36 -4.20 -17.55
C LEU A 423 -0.07 -2.78 -17.16
N ALA A 424 0.71 -2.14 -16.29
CA ALA A 424 0.49 -0.77 -15.91
C ALA A 424 1.79 0.03 -15.94
N ALA A 425 1.68 1.33 -16.13
CA ALA A 425 2.79 2.27 -15.99
C ALA A 425 2.32 3.57 -15.34
N LEU A 426 3.18 4.15 -14.49
CA LEU A 426 2.98 5.49 -13.97
C LEU A 426 3.68 6.51 -14.87
N VAL A 427 2.86 7.32 -15.52
CA VAL A 427 3.25 8.30 -16.53
C VAL A 427 3.09 9.71 -15.96
N ASP A 428 4.14 10.51 -16.05
CA ASP A 428 4.15 11.90 -15.61
C ASP A 428 4.74 12.79 -16.69
N PHE A 429 3.92 13.72 -17.18
CA PHE A 429 4.33 14.85 -18.00
C PHE A 429 3.13 15.74 -18.28
N LEU A 430 3.41 17.00 -18.61
CA LEU A 430 2.43 17.92 -19.18
C LEU A 430 2.37 17.70 -20.71
N PRO A 431 1.26 17.19 -21.26
CA PRO A 431 1.20 16.89 -22.69
C PRO A 431 1.15 18.18 -23.51
N ALA A 432 1.97 18.24 -24.55
CA ALA A 432 2.09 19.36 -25.49
C ALA A 432 1.59 18.91 -26.86
N SER A 433 1.20 19.85 -27.72
CA SER A 433 0.61 19.52 -29.03
C SER A 433 1.45 18.51 -29.82
N GLY A 434 0.82 17.39 -30.18
CA GLY A 434 1.43 16.29 -30.92
C GLY A 434 2.29 15.34 -30.08
N SER A 435 2.44 15.54 -28.76
CA SER A 435 3.11 14.57 -27.89
C SER A 435 2.13 13.56 -27.30
N ALA A 436 2.61 12.32 -27.13
CA ALA A 436 1.88 11.25 -26.48
C ALA A 436 2.85 10.29 -25.78
N ALA A 437 2.42 9.73 -24.65
CA ALA A 437 3.16 8.68 -23.97
C ALA A 437 2.26 7.79 -23.13
N GLY A 438 2.66 6.53 -22.98
CA GLY A 438 1.93 5.57 -22.18
C GLY A 438 2.32 4.14 -22.48
N LEU A 439 1.33 3.25 -22.53
CA LEU A 439 1.50 1.82 -22.80
C LEU A 439 1.31 1.49 -24.29
N VAL A 440 2.05 0.50 -24.77
CA VAL A 440 1.97 0.02 -26.15
C VAL A 440 1.92 -1.50 -26.22
N ILE A 441 1.20 -2.00 -27.21
CA ILE A 441 1.25 -3.38 -27.68
C ILE A 441 1.66 -3.36 -29.16
N ARG A 442 2.76 -4.02 -29.48
CA ARG A 442 3.30 -4.14 -30.85
C ARG A 442 3.18 -5.58 -31.33
N GLY A 443 3.18 -5.77 -32.65
CA GLY A 443 3.15 -7.11 -33.27
C GLY A 443 1.75 -7.74 -33.40
N THR A 444 0.69 -6.94 -33.32
CA THR A 444 -0.72 -7.38 -33.35
C THR A 444 -1.29 -7.70 -34.75
N GLY A 445 -0.44 -8.05 -35.73
CA GLY A 445 -0.88 -8.33 -37.10
C GLY A 445 -1.21 -7.07 -37.92
N SER A 446 -2.22 -7.14 -38.79
CA SER A 446 -2.57 -6.11 -39.79
C SER A 446 -3.19 -4.82 -39.24
N SER A 447 -3.41 -4.69 -37.93
CA SER A 447 -4.12 -3.57 -37.30
C SER A 447 -3.23 -2.43 -36.79
N GLY A 448 -1.90 -2.53 -36.89
CA GLY A 448 -0.99 -1.58 -36.25
C GLY A 448 -0.87 -1.79 -34.73
N ALA A 449 -0.11 -0.93 -34.05
CA ALA A 449 0.12 -1.02 -32.61
C ALA A 449 -1.08 -0.49 -31.81
N LEU A 450 -1.52 -1.23 -30.78
CA LEU A 450 -2.50 -0.74 -29.80
C LEU A 450 -1.77 0.16 -28.79
N ARG A 451 -2.34 1.32 -28.49
CA ARG A 451 -1.70 2.33 -27.64
C ARG A 451 -2.69 2.88 -26.61
N LEU A 452 -2.29 2.93 -25.36
CA LEU A 452 -2.98 3.65 -24.30
C LEU A 452 -2.08 4.78 -23.83
N SER A 453 -2.49 6.04 -24.01
CA SER A 453 -1.61 7.17 -23.75
C SER A 453 -2.30 8.37 -23.14
N ARG A 454 -1.53 9.13 -22.36
CA ARG A 454 -1.77 10.55 -22.15
C ARG A 454 -1.25 11.29 -23.39
N ARG A 455 -2.01 12.22 -23.95
CA ARG A 455 -1.60 12.99 -25.14
C ARG A 455 -2.32 14.33 -25.28
N HIS A 456 -1.82 15.17 -26.18
CA HIS A 456 -2.46 16.44 -26.54
C HIS A 456 -2.65 16.56 -28.05
N PHE A 457 -3.91 16.57 -28.49
CA PHE A 457 -4.31 16.82 -29.89
C PHE A 457 -4.92 18.23 -30.03
N HIS A 458 -5.94 18.53 -29.21
CA HIS A 458 -6.52 19.86 -29.01
C HIS A 458 -6.75 20.20 -27.53
N ALA A 459 -6.82 19.17 -26.70
CA ALA A 459 -6.84 19.22 -25.24
C ALA A 459 -6.08 18.01 -24.72
N SER A 460 -5.70 18.04 -23.44
CA SER A 460 -5.11 16.90 -22.75
C SER A 460 -6.14 15.79 -22.57
N THR A 461 -5.82 14.60 -23.04
CA THR A 461 -6.71 13.44 -23.02
C THR A 461 -5.96 12.18 -22.63
N LEU A 462 -6.72 11.22 -22.09
CA LEU A 462 -6.30 9.83 -21.99
C LEU A 462 -6.98 9.07 -23.13
N THR A 463 -6.19 8.48 -24.01
CA THR A 463 -6.65 7.93 -25.29
C THR A 463 -6.24 6.46 -25.42
N PHE A 464 -7.21 5.62 -25.76
CA PHE A 464 -6.99 4.25 -26.21
C PHE A 464 -7.15 4.21 -27.74
N GLU A 465 -6.04 4.00 -28.44
CA GLU A 465 -5.92 4.01 -29.90
C GLU A 465 -5.71 2.57 -30.40
N ARG A 466 -6.55 2.15 -31.33
CA ARG A 466 -6.47 0.82 -31.98
C ARG A 466 -5.85 0.90 -33.38
N SER A 467 -6.22 1.93 -34.12
CA SER A 467 -5.69 2.27 -35.44
C SER A 467 -5.77 3.80 -35.60
N HIS A 468 -5.23 4.34 -36.70
CA HIS A 468 -5.19 5.80 -36.92
C HIS A 468 -6.59 6.46 -36.92
N ASP A 469 -7.63 5.69 -37.23
CA ASP A 469 -9.02 6.16 -37.38
C ASP A 469 -9.97 5.67 -36.27
N GLU A 470 -9.51 4.79 -35.37
CA GLU A 470 -10.29 4.25 -34.25
C GLU A 470 -9.61 4.64 -32.92
N ASP A 471 -9.92 5.85 -32.44
CA ASP A 471 -9.47 6.34 -31.13
C ASP A 471 -10.64 6.60 -30.17
N GLN A 472 -10.48 6.17 -28.92
CA GLN A 472 -11.44 6.41 -27.85
C GLN A 472 -10.76 7.19 -26.74
N ARG A 473 -11.38 8.28 -26.29
CA ARG A 473 -10.72 9.25 -25.42
C ARG A 473 -11.62 9.74 -24.29
N ILE A 474 -11.00 10.00 -23.15
CA ILE A 474 -11.59 10.73 -22.03
C ILE A 474 -10.75 11.97 -21.73
N SER A 475 -11.34 12.95 -21.05
CA SER A 475 -10.60 14.10 -20.54
C SER A 475 -9.53 13.64 -19.55
N ASP A 476 -8.35 14.27 -19.63
CA ASP A 476 -7.30 14.07 -18.65
C ASP A 476 -7.66 14.69 -17.29
N PHE A 477 -6.93 14.29 -16.25
CA PHE A 477 -7.12 14.83 -14.90
C PHE A 477 -6.69 16.30 -14.84
N PRO A 478 -7.47 17.18 -14.17
CA PRO A 478 -7.10 18.58 -14.00
C PRO A 478 -5.70 18.75 -13.39
N GLY A 479 -4.91 19.65 -13.98
CA GLY A 479 -3.52 19.90 -13.56
C GLY A 479 -2.49 18.89 -14.07
N ALA A 480 -2.94 17.89 -14.84
CA ALA A 480 -2.09 16.84 -15.40
C ALA A 480 -1.17 16.13 -14.39
N PRO A 481 -1.65 15.71 -13.20
CA PRO A 481 -0.83 14.96 -12.25
C PRO A 481 -0.33 13.64 -12.85
N PRO A 482 0.68 12.99 -12.24
CA PRO A 482 1.07 11.63 -12.58
C PRO A 482 -0.16 10.71 -12.65
N VAL A 483 -0.22 9.86 -13.68
CA VAL A 483 -1.36 8.98 -13.95
C VAL A 483 -0.89 7.56 -14.19
N ILE A 484 -1.58 6.61 -13.57
CA ILE A 484 -1.40 5.19 -13.84
C ILE A 484 -2.26 4.82 -15.03
N LEU A 485 -1.64 4.37 -16.12
CA LEU A 485 -2.31 3.76 -17.25
C LEU A 485 -2.25 2.25 -17.11
N ARG A 486 -3.35 1.56 -17.42
CA ARG A 486 -3.47 0.11 -17.27
C ARG A 486 -4.12 -0.51 -18.50
N LEU A 487 -3.49 -1.58 -18.99
CA LEU A 487 -3.99 -2.47 -20.03
C LEU A 487 -4.17 -3.88 -19.46
N ASP A 488 -5.34 -4.46 -19.65
CA ASP A 488 -5.64 -5.84 -19.29
C ASP A 488 -5.94 -6.65 -20.55
N LEU A 489 -5.39 -7.85 -20.63
CA LEU A 489 -5.82 -8.89 -21.55
C LEU A 489 -6.54 -9.98 -20.75
N ARG A 490 -7.81 -10.23 -21.08
CA ARG A 490 -8.60 -11.34 -20.52
C ARG A 490 -9.35 -12.05 -21.63
N ASN A 491 -9.11 -13.34 -21.82
CA ASN A 491 -9.80 -14.15 -22.84
C ASN A 491 -9.84 -13.47 -24.23
N ASP A 492 -8.68 -13.04 -24.73
CA ASP A 492 -8.52 -12.32 -26.02
C ASP A 492 -9.19 -10.93 -26.10
N VAL A 493 -9.60 -10.37 -24.96
CA VAL A 493 -10.22 -9.05 -24.88
C VAL A 493 -9.33 -8.09 -24.12
N PHE A 494 -8.93 -7.01 -24.78
CA PHE A 494 -8.24 -5.88 -24.19
C PHE A 494 -9.21 -4.90 -23.54
N THR A 495 -8.84 -4.41 -22.36
CA THR A 495 -9.48 -3.26 -21.73
C THR A 495 -8.42 -2.25 -21.29
N ALA A 496 -8.74 -0.97 -21.46
CA ALA A 496 -7.90 0.13 -21.05
C ALA A 496 -8.55 0.89 -19.89
N SER A 497 -7.74 1.33 -18.94
CA SER A 497 -8.21 2.15 -17.83
C SER A 497 -7.09 3.05 -17.29
N ALA A 498 -7.47 4.05 -16.50
CA ALA A 498 -6.53 4.94 -15.82
C ALA A 498 -6.90 5.22 -14.38
N SER A 499 -5.91 5.50 -13.55
CA SER A 499 -6.08 5.76 -12.12
C SER A 499 -5.10 6.83 -11.62
N ARG A 500 -5.45 7.55 -10.55
CA ARG A 500 -4.53 8.44 -9.81
C ARG A 500 -3.99 7.83 -8.53
N ASP A 501 -4.71 6.87 -7.96
CA ASP A 501 -4.43 6.30 -6.64
C ASP A 501 -4.04 4.81 -6.70
N GLY A 502 -4.13 4.21 -7.89
CA GLY A 502 -3.90 2.78 -8.10
C GLY A 502 -5.00 1.88 -7.53
N ARG A 503 -6.10 2.46 -7.04
CA ARG A 503 -7.24 1.76 -6.42
C ARG A 503 -8.48 1.89 -7.28
N THR A 504 -8.79 3.10 -7.71
CA THR A 504 -9.96 3.41 -8.52
C THR A 504 -9.52 3.62 -9.97
N TYR A 505 -9.97 2.73 -10.85
CA TYR A 505 -9.66 2.79 -12.28
C TYR A 505 -10.89 3.22 -13.09
N SER A 506 -10.75 4.29 -13.84
CA SER A 506 -11.73 4.74 -14.82
C SER A 506 -11.49 4.05 -16.16
N PRO A 507 -12.49 3.35 -16.74
CA PRO A 507 -12.33 2.73 -18.06
C PRO A 507 -12.12 3.79 -19.14
N ILE A 508 -11.32 3.44 -20.16
CA ILE A 508 -11.03 4.29 -21.32
C ILE A 508 -11.46 3.53 -22.57
N GLY A 509 -12.60 3.95 -23.12
CA GLY A 509 -13.16 3.36 -24.32
C GLY A 509 -13.68 1.93 -24.17
N ASP A 510 -14.00 1.31 -25.30
CA ASP A 510 -14.62 0.01 -25.40
C ASP A 510 -13.59 -1.13 -25.29
N ARG A 511 -14.13 -2.32 -25.06
CA ARG A 511 -13.38 -3.57 -25.01
C ARG A 511 -12.97 -3.98 -26.42
N VAL A 512 -11.69 -4.26 -26.64
CA VAL A 512 -11.17 -4.62 -27.97
C VAL A 512 -10.82 -6.09 -28.03
N ARG A 513 -11.53 -6.86 -28.87
CA ARG A 513 -11.18 -8.26 -29.13
C ARG A 513 -10.12 -8.35 -30.23
N VAL A 514 -9.08 -9.14 -29.99
CA VAL A 514 -8.05 -9.42 -31.00
C VAL A 514 -8.12 -10.89 -31.40
N ALA A 515 -8.46 -11.15 -32.66
CA ALA A 515 -8.43 -12.49 -33.23
C ALA A 515 -7.14 -12.66 -34.04
N GLY A 516 -6.31 -13.64 -33.71
CA GLY A 516 -5.11 -13.94 -34.50
C GLY A 516 -3.94 -14.56 -33.71
N LYS A 517 -2.87 -14.88 -34.44
CA LYS A 517 -1.62 -15.38 -33.87
C LYS A 517 -0.97 -14.30 -33.00
N ARG A 518 -0.74 -14.62 -31.72
CA ARG A 518 -0.04 -13.77 -30.74
C ARG A 518 1.49 -13.86 -30.83
N GLU A 519 1.99 -14.59 -31.83
CA GLU A 519 3.41 -14.80 -32.09
C GLU A 519 4.09 -13.44 -32.29
N ASN A 520 5.11 -13.16 -31.46
CA ASN A 520 5.90 -11.90 -31.46
C ASN A 520 5.21 -10.65 -30.89
N MET A 521 4.10 -10.79 -30.15
CA MET A 521 3.51 -9.66 -29.44
C MET A 521 4.51 -9.11 -28.40
N ARG A 522 4.69 -7.78 -28.39
CA ARG A 522 5.52 -7.08 -27.39
C ARG A 522 4.69 -6.05 -26.65
N ILE A 523 4.92 -5.91 -25.36
CA ILE A 523 4.22 -4.97 -24.48
C ILE A 523 5.22 -4.10 -23.74
N GLY A 524 4.84 -2.88 -23.39
CA GLY A 524 5.69 -1.99 -22.61
C GLY A 524 5.23 -0.55 -22.65
N ILE A 525 6.18 0.37 -22.54
CA ILE A 525 5.96 1.82 -22.61
C ILE A 525 6.45 2.40 -23.93
N TYR A 526 5.88 3.54 -24.30
CA TYR A 526 6.31 4.32 -25.46
C TYR A 526 6.11 5.81 -25.22
N ALA A 527 6.90 6.61 -25.94
CA ALA A 527 6.72 8.04 -26.08
C ALA A 527 6.83 8.41 -27.56
N MET A 528 6.10 9.43 -28.01
CA MET A 528 6.14 9.84 -29.40
C MET A 528 5.85 11.32 -29.61
N ILE A 529 6.32 11.82 -30.76
CA ILE A 529 6.01 13.12 -31.33
C ILE A 529 5.39 12.92 -32.71
N ALA A 530 4.20 13.47 -32.92
CA ALA A 530 3.49 13.38 -34.20
C ALA A 530 4.25 14.08 -35.33
N HIS A 531 3.99 13.71 -36.59
CA HIS A 531 4.65 14.33 -37.75
C HIS A 531 4.08 15.72 -38.09
N TRP A 532 2.84 16.03 -37.69
CA TRP A 532 2.11 17.25 -38.04
C TRP A 532 2.28 18.40 -37.05
N THR A 533 2.98 18.19 -35.92
CA THR A 533 3.16 19.22 -34.90
C THR A 533 4.24 20.24 -35.28
N SER A 534 4.30 21.36 -34.57
CA SER A 534 5.33 22.38 -34.78
C SER A 534 6.68 21.97 -34.21
N LYS A 535 7.77 22.52 -34.73
CA LYS A 535 9.10 22.36 -34.13
C LYS A 535 9.20 23.26 -32.89
N ALA A 536 9.15 22.68 -31.70
CA ALA A 536 9.13 23.42 -30.45
C ALA A 536 9.74 22.60 -29.30
N PRO A 537 10.33 23.25 -28.29
CA PRO A 537 10.69 22.59 -27.04
C PRO A 537 9.46 21.97 -26.37
N ARG A 538 9.63 20.81 -25.75
CA ARG A 538 8.57 20.10 -25.04
C ARG A 538 9.07 19.64 -23.69
N PRO A 539 8.18 19.59 -22.68
CA PRO A 539 8.52 18.92 -21.44
C PRO A 539 8.83 17.45 -21.73
N PRO A 540 9.80 16.87 -21.01
CA PRO A 540 10.11 15.47 -21.17
C PRO A 540 8.99 14.58 -20.66
N VAL A 541 8.94 13.35 -21.16
CA VAL A 541 8.06 12.30 -20.66
C VAL A 541 8.77 11.58 -19.53
N ARG A 542 8.13 11.42 -18.38
CA ARG A 542 8.68 10.68 -17.24
C ARG A 542 7.85 9.43 -16.97
N PHE A 543 8.52 8.28 -16.87
CA PHE A 543 7.95 7.03 -16.39
C PHE A 543 8.58 6.68 -15.05
N HIS A 544 7.78 6.48 -14.02
CA HIS A 544 8.31 6.08 -12.70
C HIS A 544 8.49 4.57 -12.58
N TRP A 545 7.63 3.81 -13.26
CA TRP A 545 7.68 2.35 -13.35
C TRP A 545 6.80 1.85 -14.49
N VAL A 546 7.09 0.63 -14.96
CA VAL A 546 6.25 -0.16 -15.87
C VAL A 546 6.23 -1.60 -15.35
N GLN A 547 5.08 -2.07 -14.89
CA GLN A 547 5.00 -3.31 -14.13
C GLN A 547 3.75 -4.11 -14.49
N ARG A 548 3.88 -5.44 -14.43
CA ARG A 548 2.75 -6.34 -14.48
C ARG A 548 1.99 -6.29 -13.16
N LEU A 549 0.67 -6.21 -13.21
CA LEU A 549 -0.18 -6.35 -12.03
C LEU A 549 -0.54 -7.83 -11.81
N ILE A 550 -0.43 -8.30 -10.58
CA ILE A 550 -0.57 -9.70 -10.19
C ILE A 550 -1.86 -9.84 -9.37
N GLU A 551 -2.99 -9.95 -10.05
CA GLU A 551 -4.32 -9.78 -9.45
C GLU A 551 -5.18 -11.04 -9.43
N THR A 552 -4.83 -12.06 -10.23
CA THR A 552 -5.70 -13.24 -10.41
C THR A 552 -5.08 -14.50 -9.81
N PRO A 553 -5.92 -15.47 -9.37
CA PRO A 553 -5.44 -16.81 -9.01
C PRO A 553 -4.73 -17.53 -10.16
N GLN A 554 -4.94 -17.13 -11.42
CA GLN A 554 -4.26 -17.72 -12.59
C GLN A 554 -2.82 -17.22 -12.75
N THR A 555 -2.57 -15.97 -12.34
CA THR A 555 -1.21 -15.39 -12.28
C THR A 555 -0.45 -15.76 -11.01
N LEU A 556 -1.13 -16.39 -10.04
CA LEU A 556 -0.57 -16.82 -8.77
C LEU A 556 -0.55 -18.35 -8.68
N ASP A 557 0.65 -18.93 -8.75
CA ASP A 557 0.81 -20.34 -8.43
C ASP A 557 0.73 -20.56 -6.91
N ARG A 558 0.00 -21.61 -6.52
CA ARG A 558 -0.19 -22.03 -5.13
C ARG A 558 0.86 -23.05 -4.68
N ALA A 559 1.62 -23.64 -5.60
CA ALA A 559 2.48 -24.78 -5.33
C ALA A 559 3.94 -24.36 -5.09
N ALA A 560 4.33 -24.26 -3.81
CA ALA A 560 5.75 -24.27 -3.46
C ALA A 560 6.09 -24.87 -2.09
N PHE A 561 5.12 -25.08 -1.20
CA PHE A 561 5.35 -25.63 0.13
C PHE A 561 4.63 -26.97 0.36
N ARG A 562 4.59 -27.86 -0.65
CA ARG A 562 4.24 -29.26 -0.42
C ARG A 562 5.46 -30.07 -0.06
#